data_AF-K2ERI0-F1
#
_entry.id   AF-K2ERI0-F1
#
_cell.length_a   1.000
_cell.length_b   1.000
_cell.length_c   1.000
_cell.angle_alpha   90.00
_cell.angle_beta   90.00
_cell.angle_gamma   90.00
#
_symmetry.space_group_name_H-M   'P 1'
#
loop_
_entity.id
_entity.type
_entity.pdbx_description
1 polymer ?
#
loop_
_entity_poly.entity_id
_entity_poly.type
_entity_poly.pdbx_seq_one_letter_code
_entity_poly.pdbx_strand_id
1 'polypeptide(L)'
;MKYSFLVFGEGGADKKFLIKLIDLDKFKFHTKKWVPSYDNASGGSPRNILEQCKGATSGKAYHLVLCFIDLDKLKSDFPEQWLLEKNKLEKEFLEFTIIWQLDKAEDEYKRVLGELKCGKSKLNTVARKSVKKFINSDFWKRILQPIKDKEFELDKLEEEGQTKTQ
;
A
#
# COMPACT_ATOMS: atom_id res chain seq x y z
N MET A 1 21.61 2.55 -7.51
CA MET A 1 21.34 1.64 -6.36
C MET A 1 19.95 1.01 -6.53
N LYS A 2 19.57 0.01 -5.71
CA LYS A 2 18.20 -0.51 -5.66
C LYS A 2 17.64 -0.28 -4.25
N TYR A 3 16.48 0.35 -4.16
CA TYR A 3 15.75 0.55 -2.91
C TYR A 3 14.83 -0.62 -2.62
N SER A 4 14.60 -0.92 -1.34
CA SER A 4 13.68 -1.96 -0.90
C SER A 4 12.40 -1.34 -0.37
N PHE A 5 11.24 -1.88 -0.73
CA PHE A 5 9.99 -1.53 -0.07
C PHE A 5 9.17 -2.76 0.30
N LEU A 6 8.45 -2.66 1.41
CA LEU A 6 7.48 -3.65 1.85
C LEU A 6 6.08 -3.21 1.49
N VAL A 7 5.29 -4.13 0.92
CA VAL A 7 3.85 -4.03 0.77
C VAL A 7 3.21 -4.95 1.78
N PHE A 8 2.58 -4.37 2.79
CA PHE A 8 1.95 -5.08 3.89
C PHE A 8 0.43 -4.97 3.76
N GLY A 9 -0.25 -6.08 3.48
CA GLY A 9 -1.71 -6.12 3.34
C GLY A 9 -2.44 -6.50 4.64
N GLU A 10 -3.71 -6.12 4.76
CA GLU A 10 -4.58 -6.60 5.85
C GLU A 10 -4.77 -8.12 5.82
N GLY A 11 -4.92 -8.71 4.64
CA GLY A 11 -5.11 -10.15 4.45
C GLY A 11 -4.47 -10.73 3.19
N GLY A 12 -4.48 -12.06 3.10
CA GLY A 12 -3.86 -12.78 2.00
C GLY A 12 -4.51 -12.54 0.63
N ALA A 13 -5.77 -12.10 0.58
CA ALA A 13 -6.46 -11.76 -0.66
C ALA A 13 -5.94 -10.44 -1.25
N ASP A 14 -5.78 -9.41 -0.41
CA ASP A 14 -5.28 -8.09 -0.77
C ASP A 14 -3.83 -8.18 -1.22
N LYS A 15 -3.00 -8.93 -0.48
CA LYS A 15 -1.62 -9.24 -0.89
C LYS A 15 -1.55 -9.74 -2.32
N LYS A 16 -2.38 -10.72 -2.69
CA LYS A 16 -2.39 -11.30 -4.05
C LYS A 16 -2.85 -10.29 -5.11
N PHE A 17 -3.73 -9.34 -4.78
CA PHE A 17 -4.11 -8.27 -5.70
C PHE A 17 -2.97 -7.25 -5.87
N LEU A 18 -2.40 -6.79 -4.75
CA LEU A 18 -1.30 -5.82 -4.74
C LEU A 18 -0.06 -6.35 -5.47
N ILE A 19 0.29 -7.62 -5.28
CA ILE A 19 1.35 -8.29 -6.07
C ILE A 19 1.06 -8.12 -7.56
N LYS A 20 -0.13 -8.47 -8.04
CA LYS A 20 -0.46 -8.36 -9.46
C LYS A 20 -0.48 -6.92 -9.98
N LEU A 21 -0.85 -5.96 -9.15
CA LEU A 21 -0.82 -4.54 -9.52
C LEU A 21 0.62 -4.07 -9.69
N ILE A 22 1.49 -4.43 -8.74
CA ILE A 22 2.91 -4.05 -8.73
C ILE A 22 3.68 -4.80 -9.84
N ASP A 23 3.24 -6.00 -10.19
CA ASP A 23 3.85 -6.79 -11.25
C ASP A 23 3.58 -6.30 -12.68
N LEU A 24 2.64 -5.36 -12.85
CA LEU A 24 2.36 -4.76 -14.15
C LEU A 24 3.58 -4.05 -14.72
N ASP A 25 3.84 -4.22 -16.02
CA ASP A 25 4.93 -3.54 -16.72
C ASP A 25 4.90 -2.02 -16.53
N LYS A 26 3.70 -1.43 -16.54
CA LYS A 26 3.55 0.01 -16.30
C LYS A 26 3.89 0.40 -14.86
N PHE A 27 3.63 -0.46 -13.86
CA PHE A 27 4.02 -0.18 -12.48
C PHE A 27 5.53 -0.30 -12.34
N LYS A 28 6.08 -1.42 -12.82
CA LYS A 28 7.53 -1.67 -12.91
C LYS A 28 8.28 -0.56 -13.63
N PHE A 29 7.68 0.05 -14.66
CA PHE A 29 8.25 1.19 -15.35
C PHE A 29 8.44 2.41 -14.42
N HIS A 30 7.50 2.65 -13.51
CA HIS A 30 7.57 3.76 -12.55
C HIS A 30 8.32 3.41 -11.26
N THR A 31 8.61 2.14 -10.99
CA THR A 31 9.31 1.69 -9.77
C THR A 31 10.58 0.92 -10.09
N LYS A 32 11.29 1.31 -11.17
CA LYS A 32 12.47 0.57 -11.67
C LYS A 32 13.60 0.52 -10.66
N LYS A 33 13.74 1.50 -9.77
CA LYS A 33 14.77 1.50 -8.71
C LYS A 33 14.40 0.67 -7.50
N TRP A 34 13.17 0.13 -7.44
CA TRP A 34 12.64 -0.52 -6.26
C TRP A 34 12.60 -2.05 -6.38
N VAL A 35 12.76 -2.71 -5.23
CA VAL A 35 12.63 -4.15 -5.05
C VAL A 35 11.49 -4.38 -4.05
N PRO A 36 10.33 -4.90 -4.50
CA PRO A 36 9.19 -5.14 -3.63
C PRO A 36 9.40 -6.39 -2.77
N SER A 37 8.97 -6.31 -1.53
CA SER A 37 8.70 -7.44 -0.64
C SER A 37 7.22 -7.43 -0.24
N TYR A 38 6.67 -8.58 0.10
CA TYR A 38 5.24 -8.71 0.39
C TYR A 38 5.02 -9.49 1.66
N ASP A 39 4.17 -8.96 2.52
CA ASP A 39 3.71 -9.63 3.72
C ASP A 39 2.25 -9.24 4.01
N ASN A 40 1.62 -9.84 4.99
CA ASN A 40 0.25 -9.51 5.37
C ASN A 40 -0.04 -9.83 6.84
N ALA A 41 -0.98 -9.09 7.41
CA ALA A 41 -1.65 -9.47 8.65
C ALA A 41 -2.60 -10.65 8.42
N SER A 42 -3.15 -11.19 9.51
CA SER A 42 -4.23 -12.19 9.47
C SER A 42 -5.61 -11.54 9.70
N GLY A 43 -5.78 -10.30 9.23
CA GLY A 43 -6.90 -9.42 9.59
C GLY A 43 -6.76 -8.82 11.00
N GLY A 44 -7.75 -8.04 11.41
CA GLY A 44 -7.82 -7.44 12.74
C GLY A 44 -8.33 -6.00 12.71
N SER A 45 -8.20 -5.29 13.83
CA SER A 45 -8.38 -3.84 13.84
C SER A 45 -7.20 -3.16 13.11
N PRO A 46 -7.38 -1.91 12.63
CA PRO A 46 -6.30 -1.10 12.06
C PRO A 46 -5.02 -1.08 12.90
N ARG A 47 -5.16 -0.93 14.22
CA ARG A 47 -4.02 -0.99 15.16
C ARG A 47 -3.33 -2.35 15.16
N ASN A 48 -4.09 -3.45 15.22
CA ASN A 48 -3.51 -4.79 15.21
C ASN A 48 -2.75 -5.08 13.91
N ILE A 49 -3.20 -4.54 12.78
CA ILE A 49 -2.52 -4.67 11.49
C ILE A 49 -1.20 -3.88 11.51
N LEU A 50 -1.20 -2.67 12.06
CA LEU A 50 0.01 -1.84 12.19
C LEU A 50 1.05 -2.46 13.13
N GLU A 51 0.63 -3.02 14.26
CA GLU A 51 1.53 -3.74 15.18
C GLU A 51 2.11 -5.00 14.54
N GLN A 52 1.32 -5.75 13.78
CA GLN A 52 1.82 -6.89 13.00
C GLN A 52 2.81 -6.44 11.92
N CYS A 53 2.55 -5.32 11.23
CA CYS A 53 3.46 -4.73 10.26
C CYS A 53 4.80 -4.38 10.92
N LYS A 54 4.75 -3.74 12.10
CA LYS A 54 5.92 -3.44 12.92
C LYS A 54 6.73 -4.66 13.31
N GLY A 55 6.06 -5.73 13.74
CA GLY A 55 6.69 -7.03 13.98
C GLY A 55 7.38 -7.59 12.73
N ALA A 56 6.71 -7.55 11.57
CA ALA A 56 7.22 -8.08 10.30
C ALA A 56 8.43 -7.30 9.74
N THR A 57 8.52 -6.01 10.07
CA THR A 57 9.64 -5.12 9.73
C THR A 57 10.77 -5.15 10.76
N SER A 58 10.56 -5.75 11.93
CA SER A 58 11.57 -5.81 12.98
C SER A 58 12.84 -6.51 12.47
N GLY A 59 13.99 -5.85 12.63
CA GLY A 59 15.29 -6.34 12.14
C GLY A 59 15.47 -6.30 10.62
N LYS A 60 14.54 -5.72 9.86
CA LYS A 60 14.65 -5.53 8.41
C LYS A 60 14.70 -4.05 8.07
N ALA A 61 15.72 -3.63 7.32
CA ALA A 61 15.84 -2.27 6.82
C ALA A 61 15.12 -2.15 5.46
N TYR A 62 13.85 -1.75 5.49
CA TYR A 62 13.16 -1.28 4.29
C TYR A 62 13.32 0.22 4.14
N HIS A 63 13.48 0.70 2.90
CA HIS A 63 13.54 2.13 2.62
C HIS A 63 12.14 2.77 2.66
N LEU A 64 11.10 1.96 2.40
CA LEU A 64 9.70 2.35 2.43
C LEU A 64 8.84 1.16 2.88
N VAL A 65 7.85 1.42 3.71
CA VAL A 65 6.83 0.43 4.09
C VAL A 65 5.46 1.00 3.76
N LEU A 66 4.73 0.32 2.88
CA LEU A 66 3.36 0.63 2.50
C LEU A 66 2.42 -0.33 3.25
N CYS A 67 1.70 0.17 4.25
CA CYS A 67 0.77 -0.62 5.05
C CYS A 67 -0.68 -0.33 4.61
N PHE A 68 -1.35 -1.32 4.04
CA PHE A 68 -2.72 -1.20 3.53
C PHE A 68 -3.72 -1.59 4.62
N ILE A 69 -4.67 -0.69 4.86
CA ILE A 69 -5.69 -0.86 5.91
C ILE A 69 -7.05 -0.45 5.33
N ASP A 70 -8.05 -1.31 5.53
CA ASP A 70 -9.43 -0.97 5.17
C ASP A 70 -9.99 0.11 6.12
N LEU A 71 -10.45 1.23 5.54
CA LEU A 71 -10.99 2.35 6.31
C LEU A 71 -12.36 2.03 6.90
N ASP A 72 -13.10 1.07 6.31
CA ASP A 72 -14.43 0.69 6.77
C ASP A 72 -14.39 0.08 8.17
N LYS A 73 -13.34 -0.68 8.50
CA LYS A 73 -13.14 -1.25 9.82
C LYS A 73 -12.92 -0.17 10.87
N LEU A 74 -12.12 0.84 10.54
CA LEU A 74 -11.91 2.00 11.42
C LEU A 74 -13.21 2.78 11.64
N LYS A 75 -13.98 3.02 10.57
CA LYS A 75 -15.29 3.67 10.64
C LYS A 75 -16.30 2.86 11.46
N SER A 76 -16.27 1.53 11.34
CA SER A 76 -17.14 0.65 12.11
C SER A 76 -16.77 0.62 13.59
N ASP A 77 -15.48 0.60 13.91
CA ASP A 77 -14.99 0.54 15.29
C ASP A 77 -15.14 1.92 15.98
N PHE A 78 -15.06 3.03 15.23
CA PHE A 78 -15.17 4.40 15.74
C PHE A 78 -16.09 5.31 14.89
N PRO A 79 -17.42 5.08 14.84
CA PRO A 79 -18.31 5.76 13.89
C PRO A 79 -18.25 7.29 13.90
N GLU A 80 -18.13 7.89 15.08
CA GLU A 80 -18.13 9.36 15.24
C GLU A 80 -16.73 9.96 15.32
N GLN A 81 -15.70 9.14 15.53
CA GLN A 81 -14.34 9.59 15.84
C GLN A 81 -13.27 8.98 14.92
N TRP A 82 -13.66 8.27 13.86
CA TRP A 82 -12.74 7.57 12.97
C TRP A 82 -11.67 8.49 12.38
N LEU A 83 -11.98 9.76 12.13
CA LEU A 83 -11.00 10.72 11.61
C LEU A 83 -9.94 11.06 12.66
N LEU A 84 -10.35 11.20 13.93
CA LEU A 84 -9.42 11.43 15.04
C LEU A 84 -8.52 10.21 15.25
N GLU A 85 -9.09 9.00 15.24
CA GLU A 85 -8.32 7.77 15.42
C GLU A 85 -7.40 7.51 14.22
N LYS A 86 -7.84 7.79 12.99
CA LYS A 86 -7.00 7.75 11.79
C LYS A 86 -5.76 8.63 11.99
N ASN A 87 -5.96 9.89 12.35
CA ASN A 87 -4.87 10.85 12.54
C ASN A 87 -3.94 10.44 13.69
N LYS A 88 -4.47 9.78 14.73
CA LYS A 88 -3.68 9.24 15.84
C LYS A 88 -2.80 8.08 15.38
N LEU A 89 -3.36 7.12 14.64
CA LEU A 89 -2.59 5.99 14.07
C LEU A 89 -1.49 6.47 13.13
N GLU A 90 -1.77 7.44 12.26
CA GLU A 90 -0.76 8.04 11.38
C GLU A 90 0.38 8.72 12.14
N LYS A 91 0.11 9.28 13.33
CA LYS A 91 1.13 9.89 14.18
C LYS A 91 1.92 8.89 15.03
N GLU A 92 1.32 7.75 15.35
CA GLU A 92 1.99 6.72 16.16
C GLU A 92 2.90 5.81 15.34
N PHE A 93 2.55 5.58 14.06
CA PHE A 93 3.28 4.70 13.15
C PHE A 93 3.91 5.51 12.00
N LEU A 94 4.67 6.54 12.33
CA LEU A 94 5.32 7.46 11.38
C LEU A 94 6.34 6.75 10.47
N GLU A 95 6.87 5.62 10.90
CA GLU A 95 7.77 4.78 10.11
C GLU A 95 7.09 4.11 8.91
N PHE A 96 5.75 4.09 8.88
CA PHE A 96 4.97 3.48 7.81
C PHE A 96 4.20 4.53 7.01
N THR A 97 4.13 4.32 5.69
CA THR A 97 3.13 4.99 4.88
C THR A 97 1.84 4.17 4.94
N ILE A 98 0.83 4.69 5.65
CA ILE A 98 -0.48 4.04 5.74
C ILE A 98 -1.30 4.38 4.49
N ILE A 99 -1.69 3.35 3.73
CA ILE A 99 -2.55 3.44 2.57
C ILE A 99 -3.98 3.04 2.98
N TRP A 100 -4.79 4.03 3.30
CA TRP A 100 -6.21 3.82 3.61
C TRP A 100 -7.01 3.46 2.36
N GLN A 101 -7.62 2.29 2.36
CA GLN A 101 -8.53 1.85 1.32
C GLN A 101 -9.90 2.49 1.61
N LEU A 102 -10.40 3.33 0.68
CA LEU A 102 -11.49 4.28 0.97
C LEU A 102 -12.84 3.62 1.36
N ASP A 103 -12.99 2.32 1.05
CA ASP A 103 -14.13 1.44 1.32
C ASP A 103 -13.58 0.01 1.57
N LYS A 104 -14.36 -1.05 1.32
CA LYS A 104 -13.78 -2.38 1.06
C LYS A 104 -12.95 -2.32 -0.21
N ALA A 105 -11.81 -3.00 -0.26
CA ALA A 105 -11.00 -3.15 -1.49
C ALA A 105 -11.85 -3.51 -2.74
N GLU A 106 -12.94 -4.24 -2.52
CA GLU A 106 -13.92 -4.62 -3.53
C GLU A 106 -14.67 -3.44 -4.18
N ASP A 107 -15.07 -2.44 -3.41
CA ASP A 107 -15.83 -1.31 -3.95
C ASP A 107 -14.92 -0.37 -4.75
N GLU A 108 -13.65 -0.28 -4.34
CA GLU A 108 -12.59 0.34 -5.13
C GLU A 108 -12.35 -0.40 -6.45
N TYR A 109 -12.41 -1.74 -6.44
CA TYR A 109 -12.34 -2.51 -7.68
C TYR A 109 -13.56 -2.28 -8.57
N LYS A 110 -14.78 -2.26 -8.02
CA LYS A 110 -15.99 -1.97 -8.80
C LYS A 110 -15.94 -0.57 -9.42
N ARG A 111 -15.45 0.44 -8.68
CA ARG A 111 -15.32 1.81 -9.21
C ARG A 111 -14.42 1.87 -10.45
N VAL A 112 -13.35 1.08 -10.48
CA VAL A 112 -12.43 1.01 -11.64
C VAL A 112 -12.93 0.09 -12.75
N LEU A 113 -13.61 -1.01 -12.40
CA LEU A 113 -14.02 -2.04 -13.34
C LEU A 113 -15.41 -1.80 -13.96
N GLY A 114 -16.23 -0.94 -13.35
CA GLY A 114 -17.66 -0.75 -13.62
C GLY A 114 -18.55 -1.58 -12.68
N GLU A 115 -19.86 -1.29 -12.65
CA GLU A 115 -20.85 -2.02 -11.83
C GLU A 115 -20.98 -3.49 -12.27
N LEU A 116 -20.08 -4.34 -11.79
CA LEU A 116 -20.10 -5.78 -12.05
C LEU A 116 -20.96 -6.49 -11.00
N LYS A 117 -22.04 -7.14 -11.42
CA LYS A 117 -22.82 -8.05 -10.57
C LYS A 117 -22.08 -9.37 -10.37
N CYS A 118 -21.09 -9.39 -9.46
CA CYS A 118 -20.38 -10.62 -9.09
C CYS A 118 -19.99 -10.63 -7.61
N GLY A 119 -19.95 -11.83 -7.01
CA GLY A 119 -19.54 -12.01 -5.61
C GLY A 119 -18.05 -11.77 -5.38
N LYS A 120 -17.65 -11.53 -4.12
CA LYS A 120 -16.28 -11.16 -3.68
C LYS A 120 -15.15 -11.94 -4.36
N SER A 121 -15.24 -13.28 -4.33
CA SER A 121 -14.21 -14.17 -4.90
C SER A 121 -14.05 -13.98 -6.42
N LYS A 122 -15.16 -13.77 -7.14
CA LYS A 122 -15.14 -13.51 -8.58
C LYS A 122 -14.62 -12.10 -8.89
N LEU A 123 -14.97 -11.10 -8.08
CA LEU A 123 -14.52 -9.72 -8.28
C LEU A 123 -12.99 -9.60 -8.22
N ASN A 124 -12.37 -10.25 -7.23
CA ASN A 124 -10.91 -10.32 -7.12
C ASN A 124 -10.28 -10.98 -8.36
N THR A 125 -10.89 -12.06 -8.88
CA THR A 125 -10.43 -12.72 -10.11
C THR A 125 -10.53 -11.80 -11.32
N VAL A 126 -11.63 -11.06 -11.47
CA VAL A 126 -11.84 -10.12 -12.58
C VAL A 126 -10.88 -8.93 -12.48
N ALA A 127 -10.71 -8.36 -11.28
CA ALA A 127 -9.78 -7.26 -11.01
C ALA A 127 -8.35 -7.64 -11.40
N ARG A 128 -7.93 -8.86 -11.05
CA ARG A 128 -6.63 -9.41 -11.42
C ARG A 128 -6.46 -9.62 -12.94
N LYS A 129 -7.52 -9.96 -13.67
CA LYS A 129 -7.48 -10.07 -15.15
C LYS A 129 -7.50 -8.71 -15.85
N SER A 130 -8.04 -7.69 -15.19
CA SER A 130 -8.23 -6.34 -15.72
C SER A 130 -7.34 -5.31 -15.03
N VAL A 131 -6.23 -5.75 -14.42
CA VAL A 131 -5.39 -4.92 -13.56
C VAL A 131 -4.84 -3.68 -14.28
N LYS A 132 -4.70 -3.74 -15.62
CA LYS A 132 -4.35 -2.58 -16.46
C LYS A 132 -5.35 -1.41 -16.36
N LYS A 133 -6.62 -1.64 -16.01
CA LYS A 133 -7.61 -0.57 -15.82
C LYS A 133 -7.30 0.31 -14.60
N PHE A 134 -6.50 -0.19 -13.66
CA PHE A 134 -6.16 0.53 -12.44
C PHE A 134 -5.05 1.57 -12.63
N ILE A 135 -4.29 1.55 -13.75
CA ILE A 135 -3.07 2.36 -13.94
C ILE A 135 -3.25 3.88 -13.92
N ASN A 136 -4.49 4.37 -13.93
CA ASN A 136 -4.83 5.79 -13.87
C ASN A 136 -5.83 6.10 -12.75
N SER A 137 -6.20 5.13 -11.92
CA SER A 137 -7.16 5.34 -10.83
C SER A 137 -6.53 6.06 -9.66
N ASP A 138 -7.35 6.64 -8.79
CA ASP A 138 -6.85 7.27 -7.57
C ASP A 138 -6.20 6.26 -6.62
N PHE A 139 -6.65 4.99 -6.66
CA PHE A 139 -5.99 3.89 -5.96
C PHE A 139 -4.52 3.77 -6.38
N TRP A 140 -4.27 3.78 -7.68
CA TRP A 140 -2.93 3.70 -8.23
C TRP A 140 -2.08 4.90 -7.83
N LYS A 141 -2.64 6.11 -7.92
CA LYS A 141 -1.92 7.33 -7.52
C LYS A 141 -1.55 7.29 -6.04
N ARG A 142 -2.45 6.84 -5.15
CA ARG A 142 -2.18 6.69 -3.71
C ARG A 142 -1.02 5.75 -3.41
N ILE A 143 -0.83 4.71 -4.21
CA ILE A 143 0.29 3.76 -4.05
C ILE A 143 1.56 4.33 -4.67
N LEU A 144 1.46 4.92 -5.85
CA LEU A 144 2.65 5.33 -6.62
C LEU A 144 3.27 6.61 -6.07
N GLN A 145 2.48 7.53 -5.53
CA GLN A 145 2.96 8.81 -5.05
C GLN A 145 3.98 8.66 -3.91
N PRO A 146 3.71 7.91 -2.82
CA PRO A 146 4.70 7.70 -1.76
C PRO A 146 6.00 7.04 -2.24
N ILE A 147 5.91 6.14 -3.23
CA ILE A 147 7.09 5.51 -3.82
C ILE A 147 7.95 6.55 -4.54
N LYS A 148 7.32 7.43 -5.34
CA LYS A 148 8.02 8.49 -6.07
C LYS A 148 8.63 9.53 -5.14
N ASP A 149 7.88 9.96 -4.13
CA ASP A 149 8.35 10.94 -3.15
C ASP A 149 9.57 10.38 -2.40
N LYS A 150 9.48 9.12 -1.98
CA LYS A 150 10.61 8.47 -1.30
C LYS A 150 11.81 8.23 -2.22
N GLU A 151 11.58 7.91 -3.49
CA GLU A 151 12.64 7.76 -4.49
C GLU A 151 13.40 9.08 -4.65
N PHE A 152 12.67 10.19 -4.78
CA PHE A 152 13.27 11.52 -4.89
C PHE A 152 14.08 11.90 -3.65
N GLU A 153 13.57 11.63 -2.44
CA GLU A 153 14.31 11.85 -1.19
C GLU A 153 15.62 11.06 -1.14
N LEU A 154 15.58 9.78 -1.50
CA LEU A 154 16.75 8.90 -1.45
C LEU A 154 17.78 9.25 -2.52
N ASP A 155 17.35 9.55 -3.73
CA ASP A 155 18.23 10.01 -4.82
C ASP A 155 18.99 11.27 -4.40
N LYS A 156 18.30 12.24 -3.79
CA LYS A 156 18.92 13.48 -3.30
C LYS A 156 19.97 13.23 -2.22
N LEU A 157 19.68 12.34 -1.27
CA LEU A 157 20.63 11.96 -0.22
C LEU A 157 21.88 11.27 -0.77
N GLU A 158 21.72 10.44 -1.82
CA GLU A 158 22.85 9.82 -2.52
C GLU A 158 23.73 10.88 -3.22
N GLU A 159 23.12 11.82 -3.94
CA GLU A 159 23.84 12.91 -4.63
C GLU A 159 24.63 13.79 -3.63
N GLU A 160 24.03 14.14 -2.50
CA GLU A 160 24.67 14.92 -1.43
C GLU A 160 25.79 14.14 -0.70
N GLY A 161 25.62 12.81 -0.55
CA GLY A 161 26.65 11.94 0.01
C GLY A 161 27.87 11.81 -0.90
N GLN A 162 27.66 11.75 -2.21
CA GLN A 162 28.73 11.66 -3.20
C GLN A 162 29.51 12.97 -3.34
N THR A 163 28.83 14.12 -3.27
CA THR A 163 29.49 15.44 -3.34
C THR A 163 30.33 15.80 -2.11
N LYS A 164 30.09 15.18 -0.95
CA LYS A 164 30.93 15.36 0.26
C LYS A 164 32.18 14.47 0.29
N THR A 165 32.28 13.52 -0.64
CA THR A 165 33.38 12.53 -0.68
C THR A 165 34.33 12.75 -1.86
N GLN A 166 34.11 13.81 -2.65
CA GLN A 166 35.02 14.31 -3.69
C GLN A 166 35.73 15.57 -3.20
#